data_AF-A0A3S1E3W1-F1
#
_entry.id   AF-A0A3S1E3W1-F1
#
_cell.length_a   1.000
_cell.length_b   1.000
_cell.length_c   1.000
_cell.angle_alpha   90.00
_cell.angle_beta   90.00
_cell.angle_gamma   90.00
#
_symmetry.space_group_name_H-M   'P 1'
#
loop_
_entity.id
_entity.type
_entity.pdbx_description
1 polymer ?
#
loop_
_entity_poly.entity_id
_entity_poly.type
_entity_poly.pdbx_seq_one_letter_code
_entity_poly.pdbx_strand_id
1 'polypeptide(L)' 'GARVDLDTTTAEASPLVLKLQGGRAPFRWLANGKPLVGIDRRRTATWQPDGAGYSTLTVIDAAGRAASVKVFVE' A
#
# COMPACT_ATOMS: atom_id res chain seq x y z
N GLY A 1 -1.16 -0.24 13.62
CA GLY A 1 -0.08 -0.02 12.64
C GLY A 1 0.75 -1.27 12.54
N ALA A 2 1.60 -1.38 11.53
CA ALA A 2 2.54 -2.49 11.35
C ALA A 2 3.97 -1.96 11.29
N ARG A 3 4.95 -2.80 11.66
CA ARG A 3 6.38 -2.51 11.51
C ARG A 3 6.97 -3.58 10.59
N VAL A 4 7.76 -3.15 9.61
CA VAL A 4 8.33 -4.02 8.59
C VAL A 4 9.81 -3.70 8.49
N ASP A 5 10.63 -4.71 8.74
CA ASP A 5 12.08 -4.68 8.53
C ASP A 5 12.36 -5.04 7.08
N LEU A 6 12.91 -4.10 6.34
CA LEU A 6 13.38 -4.18 4.96
C LEU A 6 14.78 -3.60 4.96
N ASP A 7 15.74 -4.13 4.21
CA ASP A 7 17.00 -3.42 4.04
C ASP A 7 16.76 -2.12 3.24
N THR A 8 16.42 -1.04 3.94
CA THR A 8 15.97 0.24 3.38
C THR A 8 17.12 1.15 2.96
N THR A 9 18.35 0.76 3.30
CA THR A 9 19.59 1.52 3.01
C THR A 9 19.92 1.51 1.51
N THR A 10 19.35 0.56 0.77
CA THR A 10 19.58 0.40 -0.67
C THR A 10 18.31 0.72 -1.43
N ALA A 11 18.42 1.20 -2.68
CA ALA A 11 17.30 1.39 -3.61
C ALA A 11 16.54 0.08 -3.96
N GLU A 12 16.81 -1.01 -3.24
CA GLU A 12 16.41 -2.40 -3.48
C GLU A 12 15.58 -2.97 -2.31
N ALA A 13 14.94 -2.13 -1.48
CA ALA A 13 13.99 -2.63 -0.48
C ALA A 13 13.01 -3.61 -1.14
N SER A 14 12.74 -4.76 -0.51
CA SER A 14 11.89 -5.76 -1.16
C SER A 14 10.45 -5.24 -1.32
N PRO A 15 9.81 -5.42 -2.50
CA PRO A 15 8.43 -5.02 -2.70
C PRO A 15 7.49 -5.72 -1.73
N LEU A 16 6.53 -4.98 -1.19
CA LEU A 16 5.53 -5.50 -0.28
C LEU A 16 4.22 -5.81 -1.01
N VAL A 17 3.64 -6.97 -0.69
CA VAL A 17 2.30 -7.32 -1.15
C VAL A 17 1.27 -6.79 -0.16
N LEU A 18 0.46 -5.86 -0.64
CA LEU A 18 -0.71 -5.36 0.07
C LEU A 18 -1.87 -6.33 -0.12
N LYS A 19 -2.62 -6.59 0.95
CA LYS A 19 -3.82 -7.45 0.91
C LYS A 19 -4.99 -6.72 1.53
N LEU A 20 -6.11 -6.71 0.81
CA LEU A 20 -7.39 -6.19 1.28
C LEU A 20 -8.35 -7.34 1.59
N GLN A 21 -9.06 -7.21 2.71
CA GLN A 21 -10.22 -8.05 3.01
C GLN A 21 -11.50 -7.24 2.79
N GLY A 22 -12.43 -7.77 2.00
CA GLY A 22 -13.70 -7.10 1.70
C GLY A 22 -13.61 -6.01 0.61
N GLY A 23 -14.51 -5.03 0.69
CA GLY A 23 -14.64 -3.93 -0.27
C GLY A 23 -15.28 -4.32 -1.62
N ARG A 24 -15.78 -3.30 -2.34
CA ARG A 24 -16.40 -3.47 -3.67
C ARG A 24 -15.41 -3.07 -4.77
N ALA A 25 -15.07 -4.03 -5.63
CA ALA A 25 -14.22 -3.76 -6.79
C ALA A 25 -14.91 -2.78 -7.78
N PRO A 26 -14.13 -2.00 -8.57
CA PRO A 26 -12.68 -1.98 -8.56
C PRO A 26 -12.08 -1.20 -7.37
N PHE A 27 -10.79 -1.40 -7.15
CA PHE A 27 -10.01 -0.80 -6.08
C PHE A 27 -8.96 0.15 -6.65
N ARG A 28 -8.73 1.23 -5.92
CA ARG A 28 -7.62 2.15 -6.14
C ARG A 28 -6.75 2.21 -4.91
N TRP A 29 -5.49 1.87 -5.08
CA TRP A 29 -4.51 1.83 -4.02
C TRP A 29 -3.68 3.11 -4.03
N LEU A 30 -3.37 3.65 -2.85
CA LEU A 30 -2.53 4.82 -2.67
C LEU A 30 -1.42 4.52 -1.66
N ALA A 31 -0.19 4.94 -1.96
CA ALA A 31 0.94 5.00 -1.04
C ALA A 31 1.29 6.48 -0.83
N ASN A 32 1.23 6.94 0.42
CA ASN A 32 1.53 8.33 0.77
C ASN A 32 0.70 9.34 -0.05
N GLY A 33 -0.57 8.99 -0.31
CA GLY A 33 -1.49 9.80 -1.12
C GLY A 33 -1.31 9.68 -2.64
N LYS A 34 -0.25 9.03 -3.12
CA LYS A 34 0.02 8.82 -4.55
C LYS A 34 -0.58 7.49 -5.02
N PRO A 35 -1.24 7.43 -6.19
CA PRO A 35 -1.75 6.17 -6.72
C PRO A 35 -0.66 5.14 -6.98
N LEU A 36 -0.88 3.90 -6.53
CA LEU A 36 -0.19 2.74 -7.09
C LEU A 36 -0.87 2.39 -8.42
N VAL A 37 -0.09 1.86 -9.37
CA VAL A 37 -0.47 1.69 -10.77
C VAL A 37 -1.91 1.16 -10.95
N GLY A 38 -2.72 1.93 -11.70
CA GLY A 38 -4.00 1.48 -12.26
C GLY A 38 -5.18 1.36 -11.30
N ILE A 39 -6.31 0.94 -11.87
CA ILE A 39 -7.52 0.55 -11.16
C ILE A 39 -7.66 -0.96 -11.36
N ASP A 40 -7.65 -1.75 -10.29
CA ASP A 40 -7.64 -3.22 -10.36
C ASP A 40 -8.86 -3.81 -9.63
N ARG A 41 -9.35 -4.96 -10.08
CA ARG A 41 -10.36 -5.76 -9.38
C ARG A 41 -9.72 -6.70 -8.35
N ARG A 42 -8.41 -6.92 -8.41
CA ARG A 42 -7.67 -7.72 -7.43
C ARG A 42 -7.62 -7.03 -6.08
N ARG A 43 -7.77 -7.82 -5.02
CA ARG A 43 -7.61 -7.38 -3.62
C ARG A 43 -6.16 -7.37 -3.16
N THR A 44 -5.23 -7.38 -4.11
CA THR A 44 -3.80 -7.39 -3.87
C THR A 44 -3.15 -6.34 -4.74
N ALA A 45 -2.14 -5.66 -4.20
CA ALA A 45 -1.29 -4.76 -4.96
C ALA A 45 0.16 -4.94 -4.49
N THR A 46 1.11 -4.59 -5.34
CA THR A 46 2.52 -4.54 -4.97
C THR A 46 2.91 -3.09 -4.74
N TRP A 47 3.58 -2.82 -3.63
CA TRP A 47 4.10 -1.51 -3.27
C TRP A 47 5.61 -1.61 -3.05
N GLN A 48 6.35 -0.75 -3.75
CA GLN A 48 7.76 -0.51 -3.47
C GLN A 48 7.86 0.66 -2.50
N PRO A 49 8.38 0.48 -1.27
CA PRO A 49 8.61 1.59 -0.36
C PRO A 49 9.63 2.59 -0.96
N ASP A 50 9.35 3.88 -0.76
CA ASP A 50 10.22 4.97 -1.23
C ASP A 50 11.45 5.18 -0.30
N GLY A 51 11.47 4.51 0.85
CA GLY A 51 12.53 4.58 1.87
C GLY A 51 12.05 4.19 3.26
N ALA A 52 12.96 4.28 4.24
CA ALA A 52 12.65 4.07 5.65
C ALA A 52 11.70 5.15 6.22
N GLY A 53 11.02 4.80 7.30
CA GLY A 53 10.13 5.67 8.06
C GLY A 53 8.65 5.30 7.94
N TYR A 54 7.80 6.27 8.29
CA TYR A 54 6.35 6.06 8.25
C TYR A 54 5.81 6.21 6.83
N SER A 55 5.01 5.23 6.42
CA SER A 55 4.19 5.30 5.22
C SER A 55 2.71 5.08 5.55
N THR A 56 1.84 5.71 4.77
CA THR A 56 0.39 5.52 4.86
C THR A 56 -0.10 4.86 3.59
N LEU A 57 -0.71 3.69 3.74
CA LEU A 57 -1.32 2.94 2.66
C LEU A 57 -2.82 3.07 2.74
N THR A 58 -3.45 3.47 1.64
CA THR A 58 -4.89 3.67 1.56
C THR A 58 -5.44 2.87 0.39
N VAL A 59 -6.62 2.27 0.56
CA VAL A 59 -7.38 1.68 -0.53
C VAL A 59 -8.76 2.31 -0.58
N ILE A 60 -9.20 2.63 -1.79
CA ILE A 60 -10.51 3.21 -2.08
C ILE A 60 -11.29 2.21 -2.94
N ASP A 61 -12.51 1.90 -2.54
CA ASP A 61 -13.40 1.00 -3.27
C ASP A 61 -14.34 1.73 -4.24
N ALA A 62 -15.11 0.98 -5.03
CA ALA A 62 -16.01 1.54 -6.03
C ALA A 62 -17.16 2.39 -5.46
N ALA A 63 -17.47 2.25 -4.17
CA ALA A 63 -18.45 3.08 -3.49
C ALA A 63 -17.84 4.38 -2.93
N GLY A 64 -16.54 4.62 -3.18
CA GLY A 64 -15.80 5.76 -2.65
C GLY A 64 -15.37 5.59 -1.20
N ARG A 65 -15.52 4.40 -0.60
CA ARG A 65 -15.11 4.15 0.78
C ARG A 65 -13.62 3.93 0.84
N ALA A 66 -12.96 4.56 1.82
CA ALA A 66 -11.53 4.44 2.03
C ALA A 66 -11.21 3.67 3.32
N ALA A 67 -10.16 2.87 3.28
CA ALA A 67 -9.52 2.29 4.45
C ALA A 67 -8.02 2.58 4.40
N SER A 68 -7.42 2.92 5.55
CA SER A 68 -6.01 3.29 5.62
C SER A 68 -5.29 2.56 6.76
N VAL A 69 -4.00 2.27 6.54
CA VAL A 69 -3.10 1.75 7.56
C VAL A 69 -1.79 2.54 7.55
N LYS A 70 -1.25 2.78 8.75
CA LYS A 70 0.08 3.34 8.95
C LYS A 70 1.08 2.21 9.18
N VAL A 71 2.18 2.23 8.43
CA VAL A 71 3.27 1.25 8.48
C VAL A 71 4.56 1.99 8.77
N PHE A 72 5.42 1.41 9.61
CA PHE A 72 6.81 1.86 9.77
C PHE A 72 7.70 0.88 9.02
N VAL A 73 8.50 1.40 8.11
CA VAL A 73 9.48 0.66 7.31
C VAL A 73 10.85 1.02 7.86
N GLU A 74 11.69 0.05 8.17
CA GLU A 74 13.08 0.25 8.61
C GLU A 74 13.99 -0.73 7.94
#